data_AF-A0A1W5XWI2-F1
#
_entry.id   AF-A0A1W5XWI2-F1
#
_cell.length_a   1.000
_cell.length_b   1.000
_cell.length_c   1.000
_cell.angle_alpha   90.00
_cell.angle_beta   90.00
_cell.angle_gamma   90.00
#
_symmetry.space_group_name_H-M   'P 1'
#
loop_
_entity.id
_entity.type
_entity.pdbx_description
1 polymer ?
#
loop_
_entity_poly.entity_id
_entity_poly.type
_entity_poly.pdbx_seq_one_letter_code
_entity_poly.pdbx_strand_id
1 'polypeptide(L)'
;MDAPATDAPNTLGNFLRTRRARLRPEDVGVVSYGARRRVPGLRREELAQLAGVSVAYYTRLEQGQSHNASEGVLDALARALRLSADERAHLRALARPARARRRPAVRHDKARPGVRRLLAAVAGVPAVALGPRFEILGWNRLGHALLAGHLDADSPDRPLDRPNAQRMLFLDPHTRELYPERDKEVRRAVSALRVAAGQHPDDPQLTELIGELSMKSTEFAALWSRHVVSNCTFGTKRFHHPLVGGLELDFEMLQTPDGSGQGVLMYTAAEGSPSEAALRLLAAERGPEPRVLEPERP
;
A
#
# COMPACT_ATOMS: atom_id res chain seq x y z
N MET A 1 -17.64 -37.26 0.52
CA MET A 1 -16.96 -36.84 -0.72
C MET A 1 -16.50 -35.42 -0.47
N ASP A 2 -15.35 -35.29 0.19
CA ASP A 2 -14.85 -34.00 0.67
C ASP A 2 -14.22 -33.21 -0.47
N ALA A 3 -14.72 -31.99 -0.66
CA ALA A 3 -14.12 -31.01 -1.55
C ALA A 3 -12.72 -30.64 -1.02
N PRO A 4 -11.70 -30.54 -1.89
CA PRO A 4 -10.36 -30.13 -1.46
C PRO A 4 -10.43 -28.71 -0.91
N ALA A 5 -9.95 -28.53 0.32
CA ALA A 5 -9.71 -27.22 0.91
C ALA A 5 -8.78 -26.43 -0.02
N THR A 6 -9.30 -25.34 -0.59
CA THR A 6 -8.55 -24.43 -1.44
C THR A 6 -7.32 -23.93 -0.67
N ASP A 7 -6.13 -24.24 -1.19
CA ASP A 7 -4.83 -23.80 -0.68
C ASP A 7 -4.87 -22.28 -0.46
N ALA A 8 -4.89 -21.84 0.79
CA ALA A 8 -4.65 -20.45 1.11
C ALA A 8 -3.26 -20.08 0.54
N PRO A 9 -3.09 -18.93 -0.14
CA PRO A 9 -1.77 -18.55 -0.63
C PRO A 9 -0.83 -18.47 0.57
N ASN A 10 0.22 -19.30 0.55
CA ASN A 10 1.26 -19.35 1.57
C ASN A 10 2.09 -18.05 1.57
N THR A 11 1.49 -16.95 2.04
CA THR A 11 2.03 -15.59 2.01
C THR A 11 3.28 -15.46 2.88
N LEU A 12 3.27 -16.06 4.07
CA LEU A 12 4.44 -16.13 4.96
C LEU A 12 5.60 -16.87 4.30
N GLY A 13 5.36 -18.04 3.74
CA GLY A 13 6.42 -18.84 3.11
C GLY A 13 6.97 -18.20 1.85
N ASN A 14 6.13 -17.55 1.04
CA ASN A 14 6.57 -16.76 -0.11
C ASN A 14 7.42 -15.55 0.33
N PHE A 15 7.03 -14.86 1.39
CA PHE A 15 7.84 -13.77 1.96
C PHE A 15 9.22 -14.27 2.42
N LEU A 16 9.28 -15.34 3.21
CA LEU A 16 10.53 -15.94 3.68
C LEU A 16 11.42 -16.38 2.52
N ARG A 17 10.85 -17.04 1.51
CA ARG A 17 11.58 -17.48 0.31
C ARG A 17 12.21 -16.31 -0.44
N THR A 18 11.47 -15.22 -0.64
CA THR A 18 11.97 -14.04 -1.35
C THR A 18 13.06 -13.32 -0.57
N ARG A 19 12.92 -13.20 0.76
CA ARG A 19 13.96 -12.61 1.62
C ARG A 19 15.24 -13.44 1.61
N ARG A 20 15.12 -14.77 1.72
CA ARG A 20 16.24 -15.72 1.65
C ARG A 20 16.98 -15.64 0.31
N ALA A 21 16.25 -15.52 -0.79
CA ALA A 21 16.82 -15.45 -2.14
C ALA A 21 17.63 -14.17 -2.40
N ARG A 22 17.39 -13.09 -1.65
CA ARG A 22 18.06 -11.78 -1.81
C ARG A 22 19.42 -11.70 -1.12
N LEU A 23 19.66 -12.50 -0.08
CA LEU A 23 20.91 -12.45 0.68
C LEU A 23 21.97 -13.34 0.07
N ARG A 24 23.18 -12.80 -0.06
CA ARG A 24 24.36 -13.61 -0.38
C ARG A 24 24.96 -14.22 0.89
N PRO A 25 25.51 -15.43 0.83
CA PRO A 25 26.15 -16.08 1.99
C PRO A 25 27.22 -15.23 2.65
N GLU A 26 28.07 -14.61 1.83
CA GLU A 26 29.15 -13.75 2.27
C GLU A 26 28.64 -12.56 3.09
N ASP A 27 27.49 -12.00 2.73
CA ASP A 27 26.89 -10.86 3.44
C ASP A 27 26.49 -11.22 4.87
N VAL A 28 26.26 -12.50 5.18
CA VAL A 28 25.82 -13.00 6.49
C VAL A 28 26.87 -13.90 7.17
N GLY A 29 28.11 -13.88 6.69
CA GLY A 29 29.23 -14.60 7.30
C GLY A 29 29.22 -16.11 7.07
N VAL A 30 28.49 -16.60 6.07
CA VAL A 30 28.50 -18.02 5.68
C VAL A 30 29.61 -18.27 4.68
N VAL A 31 30.62 -19.05 5.10
CA VAL A 31 31.75 -19.44 4.24
C VAL A 31 31.30 -20.53 3.27
N SER A 32 31.27 -20.22 1.98
CA SER A 32 30.89 -21.18 0.92
C SER A 32 32.08 -22.06 0.54
N TYR A 33 32.09 -23.32 0.98
CA TYR A 33 33.06 -24.30 0.51
C TYR A 33 32.62 -24.94 -0.82
N GLY A 34 33.29 -24.56 -1.91
CA GLY A 34 33.73 -25.49 -2.97
C GLY A 34 32.75 -26.32 -3.80
N ALA A 35 31.49 -25.92 -4.06
CA ALA A 35 30.63 -26.66 -5.00
C ALA A 35 29.78 -25.74 -5.91
N ARG A 36 29.55 -26.18 -7.17
CA ARG A 36 28.64 -25.55 -8.15
C ARG A 36 27.28 -25.25 -7.51
N ARG A 37 27.07 -23.98 -7.15
CA ARG A 37 25.91 -23.49 -6.41
C ARG A 37 24.72 -23.36 -7.36
N ARG A 38 23.63 -24.09 -7.09
CA ARG A 38 22.41 -24.06 -7.92
C ARG A 38 21.51 -22.83 -7.67
N VAL A 39 21.72 -22.09 -6.59
CA VAL A 39 20.87 -20.96 -6.19
C VAL A 39 21.76 -19.79 -5.74
N PRO A 40 21.53 -18.55 -6.22
CA PRO A 40 22.37 -17.40 -5.86
C PRO A 40 22.21 -16.96 -4.40
N GLY A 41 21.01 -17.10 -3.81
CA GLY A 41 20.73 -16.70 -2.43
C GLY A 41 21.10 -17.74 -1.36
N LEU A 42 20.71 -17.49 -0.11
CA LEU A 42 20.91 -18.44 1.00
C LEU A 42 20.14 -19.75 0.79
N ARG A 43 20.73 -20.89 1.16
CA ARG A 43 20.04 -22.19 1.24
C ARG A 43 19.16 -22.24 2.49
N ARG A 44 18.21 -23.19 2.51
CA ARG A 44 17.35 -23.40 3.69
C ARG A 44 18.18 -23.81 4.92
N GLU A 45 19.19 -24.65 4.71
CA GLU A 45 20.11 -25.10 5.76
C GLU A 45 20.90 -23.92 6.36
N GLU A 46 21.49 -23.09 5.50
CA GLU A 46 22.28 -21.92 5.89
C GLU A 46 21.43 -20.94 6.72
N LEU A 47 20.20 -20.64 6.27
CA LEU A 47 19.32 -19.75 7.00
C LEU A 47 18.85 -20.35 8.33
N ALA A 48 18.51 -21.64 8.35
CA ALA A 48 18.08 -22.32 9.57
C ALA A 48 19.18 -22.32 10.62
N GLN A 49 20.43 -22.55 10.21
CA GLN A 49 21.61 -22.44 11.06
C GLN A 49 21.78 -21.02 11.62
N LEU A 50 21.73 -19.99 10.78
CA LEU A 50 21.85 -18.59 11.20
C LEU A 50 20.73 -18.17 12.18
N ALA A 51 19.52 -18.69 12.00
CA ALA A 51 18.39 -18.40 12.86
C ALA A 51 18.31 -19.31 14.10
N GLY A 52 19.20 -20.30 14.26
CA GLY A 52 19.15 -21.25 15.37
C GLY A 52 17.87 -22.09 15.41
N VAL A 53 17.30 -22.41 14.23
CA VAL A 53 16.09 -23.25 14.09
C VAL A 53 16.42 -24.51 13.28
N SER A 54 15.59 -25.55 13.39
CA SER A 54 15.81 -26.75 12.57
C SER A 54 15.43 -26.52 11.10
N VAL A 55 16.19 -27.14 10.18
CA VAL A 55 15.94 -27.07 8.74
C VAL A 55 14.53 -27.56 8.39
N ALA A 56 14.08 -28.63 9.03
CA ALA A 56 12.74 -29.19 8.86
C ALA A 56 11.64 -28.20 9.33
N TYR A 57 11.87 -27.48 10.43
CA TYR A 57 10.94 -26.47 10.91
C TYR A 57 10.87 -25.26 9.97
N TYR A 58 12.02 -24.75 9.52
CA TYR A 58 12.06 -23.66 8.54
C TYR A 58 11.42 -24.06 7.20
N THR A 59 11.63 -25.31 6.73
CA THR A 59 11.02 -25.81 5.50
C THR A 59 9.50 -25.83 5.59
N ARG A 60 8.93 -26.28 6.73
CA ARG A 60 7.49 -26.24 6.97
C ARG A 60 6.93 -24.82 7.01
N LEU A 61 7.65 -23.85 7.60
CA LEU A 61 7.29 -22.44 7.55
C LEU A 61 7.28 -21.91 6.10
N GLU A 62 8.31 -22.22 5.31
CA GLU A 62 8.39 -21.78 3.91
C GLU A 62 7.34 -22.46 3.00
N GLN A 63 6.82 -23.62 3.40
CA GLN A 63 5.76 -24.36 2.71
C GLN A 63 4.35 -24.04 3.21
N GLY A 64 4.20 -23.18 4.23
CA GLY A 64 2.88 -22.82 4.77
C GLY A 64 2.25 -23.92 5.61
N GLN A 65 3.04 -24.90 6.04
CA GLN A 65 2.60 -26.04 6.84
C GLN A 65 2.75 -25.78 8.35
N SER A 66 3.28 -24.61 8.73
CA SER A 66 3.41 -24.18 10.13
C SER A 66 2.90 -22.76 10.29
N HIS A 67 1.87 -22.60 11.13
CA HIS A 67 1.12 -21.34 11.27
C HIS A 67 1.40 -20.61 12.59
N ASN A 68 2.20 -21.20 13.50
CA ASN A 68 2.39 -20.70 14.86
C ASN A 68 3.88 -20.61 15.22
N ALA A 69 4.62 -19.74 14.54
CA ALA A 69 5.98 -19.41 14.97
C ALA A 69 5.94 -18.57 16.26
N SER A 70 6.81 -18.90 17.23
CA SER A 70 6.96 -18.09 18.44
C SER A 70 7.61 -16.74 18.13
N GLU A 71 7.43 -15.73 18.98
CA GLU A 71 8.11 -14.43 18.80
C GLU A 71 9.63 -14.60 18.72
N GLY A 72 10.21 -15.45 19.57
CA GLY A 72 11.65 -15.73 19.54
C GLY A 72 12.12 -16.33 18.21
N VAL A 73 11.32 -17.19 17.57
CA VAL A 73 11.60 -17.73 16.23
C VAL A 73 11.51 -16.62 15.18
N LEU A 74 10.47 -15.78 15.22
CA LEU A 74 10.30 -14.68 14.27
C LEU A 74 11.42 -13.66 14.37
N ASP A 75 11.86 -13.34 15.59
CA ASP A 75 12.99 -12.44 15.84
C ASP A 75 14.32 -13.05 15.36
N ALA A 76 14.53 -14.35 15.55
CA ALA A 76 15.72 -15.03 15.04
C ALA A 76 15.75 -15.05 13.50
N LEU A 77 14.62 -15.35 12.86
CA LEU A 77 14.49 -15.30 11.40
C LEU A 77 14.68 -13.87 10.88
N ALA A 78 14.11 -12.87 11.54
CA ALA A 78 14.27 -11.46 11.19
C ALA A 78 15.74 -11.01 11.24
N ARG A 79 16.49 -11.41 12.27
CA ARG A 79 17.92 -11.12 12.38
C ARG A 79 18.74 -11.82 11.30
N ALA A 80 18.51 -13.12 11.12
CA ALA A 80 19.21 -13.93 10.11
C ALA A 80 18.97 -13.42 8.68
N LEU A 81 17.76 -12.94 8.39
CA LEU A 81 17.37 -12.34 7.12
C LEU A 81 17.73 -10.85 6.99
N ARG A 82 18.37 -10.24 7.99
CA ARG A 82 18.70 -8.80 8.04
C ARG A 82 17.51 -7.90 7.68
N LEU A 83 16.32 -8.25 8.16
CA LEU A 83 15.09 -7.53 7.84
C LEU A 83 15.13 -6.10 8.40
N SER A 84 14.64 -5.15 7.60
CA SER A 84 14.36 -3.78 8.05
C SER A 84 13.26 -3.76 9.11
N ALA A 85 13.10 -2.64 9.83
CA ALA A 85 12.04 -2.51 10.83
C ALA A 85 10.64 -2.82 10.25
N ASP A 86 10.35 -2.36 9.04
CA ASP A 86 9.08 -2.58 8.34
C ASP A 86 8.90 -4.04 7.93
N GLU A 87 9.96 -4.68 7.45
CA GLU A 87 9.94 -6.09 7.08
C GLU A 87 9.75 -7.00 8.30
N ARG A 88 10.27 -6.61 9.46
CA ARG A 88 10.02 -7.30 10.74
C ARG A 88 8.56 -7.17 11.18
N ALA A 89 7.99 -5.97 11.09
CA ALA A 89 6.59 -5.75 11.40
C ALA A 89 5.67 -6.59 10.49
N HIS A 90 5.98 -6.62 9.19
CA HIS A 90 5.24 -7.44 8.22
C HIS A 90 5.40 -8.94 8.47
N LEU A 91 6.61 -9.42 8.80
CA LEU A 91 6.84 -10.82 9.17
C LEU A 91 5.93 -11.25 10.34
N ARG A 92 5.85 -10.42 11.38
CA ARG A 92 5.00 -10.69 12.55
C ARG A 92 3.51 -10.72 12.18
N ALA A 93 3.06 -9.77 11.36
CA ALA A 93 1.68 -9.73 10.86
C ALA A 93 1.32 -10.98 10.04
N LEU A 94 2.24 -11.46 9.18
CA LEU A 94 2.03 -12.69 8.39
C LEU A 94 2.04 -13.96 9.24
N ALA A 95 2.86 -13.99 10.30
CA ALA A 95 2.97 -15.15 11.19
C ALA A 95 1.85 -15.22 12.24
N ARG A 96 1.18 -14.10 12.50
CA ARG A 96 0.00 -14.01 13.36
C ARG A 96 -1.09 -13.28 12.60
N PRO A 97 -1.69 -13.91 11.57
CA PRO A 97 -2.92 -13.38 11.03
C PRO A 97 -3.87 -13.30 12.22
N ALA A 98 -4.22 -12.08 12.63
CA ALA A 98 -5.16 -11.89 13.72
C ALA A 98 -6.35 -12.78 13.37
N ARG A 99 -6.71 -13.68 14.29
CA ARG A 99 -7.94 -14.47 14.18
C ARG A 99 -9.09 -13.50 14.42
N ALA A 100 -9.20 -12.47 13.57
CA ALA A 100 -10.36 -11.65 13.43
C ALA A 100 -11.44 -12.69 13.15
N ARG A 101 -12.35 -12.87 14.12
CA ARG A 101 -13.63 -13.53 13.86
C ARG A 101 -14.05 -12.99 12.51
N ARG A 102 -14.24 -13.89 11.53
CA ARG A 102 -14.86 -13.62 10.23
C ARG A 102 -16.24 -13.01 10.51
N ARG A 103 -16.28 -11.78 10.99
CA ARG A 103 -17.43 -10.92 10.88
C ARG A 103 -17.48 -10.63 9.39
N PRO A 104 -18.63 -10.85 8.73
CA PRO A 104 -18.81 -10.35 7.38
C PRO A 104 -18.34 -8.90 7.39
N ALA A 105 -17.32 -8.57 6.61
CA ALA A 105 -16.94 -7.18 6.43
C ALA A 105 -18.22 -6.47 6.01
N VAL A 106 -18.73 -5.57 6.85
CA VAL A 106 -19.85 -4.73 6.46
C VAL A 106 -19.31 -3.95 5.28
N ARG A 107 -19.83 -4.25 4.08
CA ARG A 107 -19.41 -3.60 2.84
C ARG A 107 -19.83 -2.14 2.94
N HIS A 108 -18.95 -1.31 3.46
CA HIS A 108 -19.11 0.11 3.40
C HIS A 108 -18.60 0.58 2.04
N ASP A 109 -19.46 0.45 1.04
CA ASP A 109 -19.22 0.95 -0.33
C ASP A 109 -19.18 2.49 -0.38
N LYS A 110 -19.27 3.18 0.76
CA LYS A 110 -19.19 4.63 0.93
C LYS A 110 -18.42 4.95 2.19
N ALA A 111 -17.77 6.12 2.21
CA ALA A 111 -17.22 6.67 3.44
C ALA A 111 -18.33 6.82 4.47
N ARG A 112 -18.05 6.48 5.73
CA ARG A 112 -19.01 6.67 6.82
C ARG A 112 -19.50 8.12 6.88
N PRO A 113 -20.78 8.37 7.24
CA PRO A 113 -21.30 9.74 7.35
C PRO A 113 -20.46 10.66 8.26
N GLY A 114 -19.93 10.12 9.37
CA GLY A 114 -19.03 10.86 10.25
C GLY A 114 -17.70 11.24 9.60
N VAL A 115 -17.10 10.34 8.81
CA VAL A 115 -15.88 10.61 8.05
C VAL A 115 -16.13 11.67 6.99
N ARG A 116 -17.25 11.60 6.26
CA ARG A 116 -17.62 12.64 5.27
C ARG A 116 -17.79 14.02 5.91
N ARG A 117 -18.45 14.10 7.07
CA ARG A 117 -18.57 15.35 7.82
C ARG A 117 -17.20 15.87 8.27
N LEU A 118 -16.30 14.98 8.72
CA LEU A 118 -14.95 15.37 9.09
C LEU A 118 -14.16 15.90 7.90
N LEU A 119 -14.21 15.22 6.75
CA LEU A 119 -13.59 15.71 5.51
C LEU A 119 -14.09 17.11 5.16
N ALA A 120 -15.40 17.35 5.25
CA ALA A 120 -15.98 18.66 4.98
C ALA A 120 -15.57 19.74 6.01
N ALA A 121 -15.33 19.35 7.27
CA ALA A 121 -14.95 20.28 8.34
C ALA A 121 -13.45 20.64 8.32
N VAL A 122 -12.60 19.76 7.80
CA VAL A 122 -11.15 19.99 7.70
C VAL A 122 -10.87 20.90 6.50
N ALA A 123 -10.76 22.21 6.79
CA ALA A 123 -10.34 23.22 5.84
C ALA A 123 -8.82 23.41 5.83
N GLY A 124 -8.23 23.74 4.68
CA GLY A 124 -6.80 24.04 4.55
C GLY A 124 -5.85 22.83 4.54
N VAL A 125 -6.34 21.63 4.86
CA VAL A 125 -5.57 20.38 4.82
C VAL A 125 -6.18 19.45 3.76
N PRO A 126 -5.47 19.11 2.67
CA PRO A 126 -5.94 18.12 1.71
C PRO A 126 -6.21 16.78 2.40
N ALA A 127 -7.42 16.24 2.25
CA ALA A 127 -7.83 15.01 2.92
C ALA A 127 -8.68 14.10 2.02
N VAL A 128 -8.38 12.79 2.06
CA VAL A 128 -9.04 11.77 1.25
C VAL A 128 -9.40 10.56 2.11
N ALA A 129 -10.65 10.10 2.04
CA ALA A 129 -11.08 8.83 2.60
C ALA A 129 -10.82 7.70 1.60
N LEU A 130 -10.15 6.66 2.07
CA LEU A 130 -9.81 5.46 1.31
C LEU A 130 -10.57 4.25 1.87
N GLY A 131 -10.99 3.39 0.96
CA GLY A 131 -11.52 2.06 1.26
C GLY A 131 -10.41 1.04 1.52
N PRO A 132 -10.78 -0.17 1.97
CA PRO A 132 -9.83 -1.24 2.26
C PRO A 132 -9.03 -1.70 1.04
N ARG A 133 -9.48 -1.39 -0.19
CA ARG A 133 -8.77 -1.69 -1.44
C ARG A 133 -8.29 -0.42 -2.13
N PHE A 134 -8.12 0.65 -1.36
CA PHE A 134 -7.63 1.96 -1.83
C PHE A 134 -8.58 2.68 -2.81
N GLU A 135 -9.85 2.32 -2.82
CA GLU A 135 -10.87 3.11 -3.52
C GLU A 135 -11.03 4.47 -2.82
N ILE A 136 -11.17 5.53 -3.59
CA ILE A 136 -11.47 6.83 -3.03
C ILE A 136 -12.96 6.87 -2.69
N LEU A 137 -13.26 6.92 -1.39
CA LEU A 137 -14.61 6.93 -0.85
C LEU A 137 -15.16 8.36 -0.62
N GLY A 138 -14.28 9.35 -0.75
CA GLY A 138 -14.57 10.77 -0.67
C GLY A 138 -13.28 11.56 -0.47
N TRP A 139 -13.34 12.85 -0.76
CA TRP A 139 -12.28 13.81 -0.52
C TRP A 139 -12.89 15.13 -0.08
N ASN A 140 -12.13 15.96 0.60
CA ASN A 140 -12.50 17.38 0.69
C ASN A 140 -12.06 18.11 -0.59
N ARG A 141 -12.54 19.34 -0.77
CA ARG A 141 -12.23 20.13 -1.98
C ARG A 141 -10.73 20.22 -2.26
N LEU A 142 -9.93 20.47 -1.22
CA LEU A 142 -8.48 20.62 -1.39
C LEU A 142 -7.77 19.28 -1.67
N GLY A 143 -8.27 18.16 -1.11
CA GLY A 143 -7.79 16.81 -1.41
C GLY A 143 -8.08 16.41 -2.86
N HIS A 144 -9.26 16.74 -3.37
CA HIS A 144 -9.60 16.58 -4.79
C HIS A 144 -8.68 17.43 -5.67
N ALA A 145 -8.57 18.73 -5.37
CA ALA A 145 -7.74 19.64 -6.14
C ALA A 145 -6.28 19.16 -6.20
N LEU A 146 -5.71 18.71 -5.07
CA LEU A 146 -4.31 18.27 -4.98
C LEU A 146 -4.03 16.99 -5.79
N LEU A 147 -4.92 16.00 -5.73
CA LEU A 147 -4.62 14.65 -6.23
C LEU A 147 -5.31 14.30 -7.55
N ALA A 148 -6.43 14.94 -7.84
CA ALA A 148 -7.42 14.43 -8.78
C ALA A 148 -8.18 15.53 -9.51
N GLY A 149 -7.63 16.74 -9.64
CA GLY A 149 -8.33 17.88 -10.25
C GLY A 149 -8.81 17.66 -11.68
N HIS A 150 -8.24 16.67 -12.39
CA HIS A 150 -8.67 16.23 -13.73
C HIS A 150 -9.88 15.28 -13.71
N LEU A 151 -10.27 14.76 -12.55
CA LEU A 151 -11.44 13.90 -12.36
C LEU A 151 -12.61 14.74 -11.86
N ASP A 152 -13.81 14.24 -12.09
CA ASP A 152 -15.02 14.79 -11.50
C ASP A 152 -14.99 14.66 -9.96
N ALA A 153 -15.27 15.75 -9.25
CA ALA A 153 -15.27 15.81 -7.80
C ALA A 153 -16.30 14.85 -7.16
N ASP A 154 -17.37 14.49 -7.86
CA ASP A 154 -18.41 13.57 -7.37
C ASP A 154 -18.16 12.11 -7.76
N SER A 155 -17.05 11.82 -8.45
CA SER A 155 -16.68 10.44 -8.84
C SER A 155 -16.57 9.43 -7.68
N PRO A 156 -16.22 9.80 -6.42
CA PRO A 156 -16.26 8.85 -5.30
C PRO A 156 -17.66 8.28 -5.04
N ASP A 157 -18.72 9.02 -5.38
CA ASP A 157 -20.11 8.62 -5.20
C ASP A 157 -20.66 7.76 -6.34
N ARG A 158 -19.87 7.53 -7.41
CA ARG A 158 -20.21 6.67 -8.55
C ARG A 158 -19.44 5.35 -8.50
N PRO A 159 -20.05 4.23 -8.07
CA PRO A 159 -19.34 2.97 -7.89
C PRO A 159 -18.62 2.43 -9.13
N LEU A 160 -19.19 2.66 -10.34
CA LEU A 160 -18.61 2.17 -11.60
C LEU A 160 -17.36 2.93 -12.03
N ASP A 161 -17.32 4.23 -11.76
CA ASP A 161 -16.23 5.13 -12.16
C ASP A 161 -15.38 5.58 -10.96
N ARG A 162 -15.53 4.89 -9.82
CA ARG A 162 -14.90 5.30 -8.57
C ARG A 162 -13.39 5.28 -8.72
N PRO A 163 -12.69 6.39 -8.45
CA PRO A 163 -11.23 6.42 -8.51
C PRO A 163 -10.62 5.46 -7.49
N ASN A 164 -9.50 4.85 -7.85
CA ASN A 164 -8.71 4.03 -6.95
C ASN A 164 -7.28 4.58 -6.93
N ALA A 165 -6.76 4.89 -5.75
CA ALA A 165 -5.46 5.55 -5.60
C ALA A 165 -4.31 4.75 -6.24
N GLN A 166 -4.39 3.41 -6.21
CA GLN A 166 -3.40 2.54 -6.84
C GLN A 166 -3.52 2.58 -8.38
N ARG A 167 -4.76 2.49 -8.91
CA ARG A 167 -4.99 2.64 -10.35
C ARG A 167 -4.52 4.00 -10.86
N MET A 168 -4.83 5.07 -10.14
CA MET A 168 -4.36 6.41 -10.48
C MET A 168 -2.84 6.45 -10.57
N LEU A 169 -2.14 6.03 -9.50
CA LEU A 169 -0.67 6.07 -9.47
C LEU A 169 -0.01 5.27 -10.61
N PHE A 170 -0.54 4.10 -10.93
CA PHE A 170 0.07 3.20 -11.90
C PHE A 170 -0.41 3.41 -13.33
N LEU A 171 -1.65 3.84 -13.56
CA LEU A 171 -2.31 3.79 -14.88
C LEU A 171 -2.76 5.16 -15.39
N ASP A 172 -2.97 6.17 -14.54
CA ASP A 172 -3.40 7.50 -14.96
C ASP A 172 -2.21 8.41 -15.26
N PRO A 173 -2.02 8.88 -16.52
CA PRO A 173 -0.95 9.79 -16.91
C PRO A 173 -0.87 11.06 -16.06
N HIS A 174 -2.01 11.67 -15.71
CA HIS A 174 -2.03 12.91 -14.93
C HIS A 174 -1.42 12.69 -13.54
N THR A 175 -1.81 11.62 -12.87
CA THR A 175 -1.22 11.24 -11.58
C THR A 175 0.25 10.87 -11.73
N ARG A 176 0.70 10.34 -12.87
CA ARG A 176 2.14 10.05 -13.06
C ARG A 176 2.99 11.32 -13.08
N GLU A 177 2.52 12.38 -13.76
CA GLU A 177 3.20 13.67 -13.84
C GLU A 177 3.22 14.42 -12.51
N LEU A 178 2.19 14.18 -11.68
CA LEU A 178 2.07 14.79 -10.35
C LEU A 178 3.22 14.37 -9.40
N TYR A 179 3.82 13.19 -9.55
CA TYR A 179 4.83 12.67 -8.62
C TYR A 179 6.25 12.68 -9.22
N PRO A 180 7.07 13.72 -8.95
CA PRO A 180 8.47 13.75 -9.41
C PRO A 180 9.31 12.61 -8.82
N GLU A 181 9.03 12.18 -7.58
CA GLU A 181 9.68 11.02 -6.93
C GLU A 181 8.89 9.72 -7.15
N ARG A 182 8.41 9.49 -8.37
CA ARG A 182 7.54 8.36 -8.73
C ARG A 182 7.99 7.03 -8.14
N ASP A 183 9.28 6.74 -8.28
CA ASP A 183 9.97 5.54 -7.83
C ASP A 183 9.71 5.19 -6.35
N LYS A 184 9.66 6.20 -5.49
CA LYS A 184 9.38 6.06 -4.05
C LYS A 184 7.90 5.78 -3.79
N GLU A 185 7.03 6.48 -4.51
CA GLU A 185 5.58 6.35 -4.36
C GLU A 185 5.07 4.99 -4.84
N VAL A 186 5.58 4.47 -5.96
CA VAL A 186 5.21 3.14 -6.45
C VAL A 186 5.68 2.02 -5.51
N ARG A 187 6.83 2.19 -4.82
CA ARG A 187 7.32 1.24 -3.80
C ARG A 187 6.42 1.23 -2.56
N ARG A 188 5.99 2.40 -2.08
CA ARG A 188 5.02 2.54 -0.99
C ARG A 188 3.67 1.91 -1.36
N ALA A 189 3.17 2.22 -2.55
CA ALA A 189 1.92 1.68 -3.09
C ALA A 189 1.91 0.14 -3.15
N VAL A 190 2.97 -0.47 -3.73
CA VAL A 190 3.14 -1.93 -3.76
C VAL A 190 3.22 -2.52 -2.36
N SER A 191 3.93 -1.86 -1.44
CA SER A 191 4.03 -2.29 -0.04
C SER A 191 2.66 -2.30 0.64
N ALA A 192 1.86 -1.25 0.44
CA ALA A 192 0.52 -1.11 1.00
C ALA A 192 -0.44 -2.20 0.46
N LEU A 193 -0.43 -2.44 -0.86
CA LEU A 193 -1.20 -3.53 -1.47
C LEU A 193 -0.82 -4.91 -0.92
N ARG A 194 0.47 -5.11 -0.60
CA ARG A 194 0.95 -6.38 -0.05
C ARG A 194 0.51 -6.59 1.39
N VAL A 195 0.46 -5.52 2.18
CA VAL A 195 -0.12 -5.56 3.53
C VAL A 195 -1.62 -5.88 3.44
N ALA A 196 -2.36 -5.19 2.57
CA ALA A 196 -3.79 -5.43 2.37
C ALA A 196 -4.08 -6.89 1.94
N ALA A 197 -3.31 -7.42 0.98
CA ALA A 197 -3.48 -8.80 0.51
C ALA A 197 -3.15 -9.84 1.59
N GLY A 198 -2.20 -9.53 2.48
CA GLY A 198 -1.90 -10.38 3.63
C GLY A 198 -3.01 -10.37 4.70
N GLN A 199 -3.70 -9.24 4.87
CA GLN A 199 -4.81 -9.09 5.82
C GLN A 199 -6.12 -9.67 5.27
N HIS A 200 -6.31 -9.63 3.96
CA HIS A 200 -7.54 -10.03 3.27
C HIS A 200 -7.23 -11.00 2.11
N PRO A 201 -6.70 -12.22 2.40
CA PRO A 201 -6.28 -13.16 1.35
C PRO A 201 -7.43 -13.69 0.49
N ASP A 202 -8.66 -13.67 1.01
CA ASP A 202 -9.87 -14.16 0.33
C ASP A 202 -10.65 -13.02 -0.38
N ASP A 203 -10.09 -11.80 -0.51
CA ASP A 203 -10.79 -10.67 -1.18
C ASP A 203 -10.62 -10.74 -2.71
N PRO A 204 -11.69 -11.08 -3.48
CA PRO A 204 -11.60 -11.20 -4.92
C PRO A 204 -11.38 -9.86 -5.62
N GLN A 205 -11.89 -8.75 -5.08
CA GLN A 205 -11.75 -7.42 -5.69
C GLN A 205 -10.33 -6.87 -5.50
N LEU A 206 -9.69 -7.19 -4.36
CA LEU A 206 -8.27 -6.88 -4.18
C LEU A 206 -7.40 -7.71 -5.13
N THR A 207 -7.72 -9.00 -5.29
CA THR A 207 -7.03 -9.90 -6.21
C THR A 207 -7.14 -9.41 -7.66
N GLU A 208 -8.34 -8.99 -8.08
CA GLU A 208 -8.60 -8.40 -9.39
C GLU A 208 -7.78 -7.13 -9.63
N LEU A 209 -7.72 -6.22 -8.64
CA LEU A 209 -6.90 -5.01 -8.72
C LEU A 209 -5.42 -5.36 -8.92
N ILE A 210 -4.88 -6.29 -8.14
CA ILE A 210 -3.46 -6.72 -8.27
C ILE A 210 -3.21 -7.36 -9.63
N GLY A 211 -4.14 -8.20 -10.12
CA GLY A 211 -4.07 -8.81 -11.43
C GLY A 211 -4.05 -7.78 -12.56
N GLU A 212 -4.97 -6.81 -12.50
CA GLU A 212 -5.03 -5.70 -13.46
C GLU A 212 -3.73 -4.90 -13.48
N LEU A 213 -3.23 -4.47 -12.31
CA LEU A 213 -2.00 -3.70 -12.22
C LEU A 213 -0.79 -4.49 -12.73
N SER A 214 -0.74 -5.80 -12.47
CA SER A 214 0.32 -6.68 -12.98
C SER A 214 0.31 -6.81 -14.50
N MET A 215 -0.87 -6.80 -15.13
CA MET A 215 -0.99 -6.87 -16.58
C MET A 215 -0.72 -5.52 -17.27
N LYS A 216 -1.17 -4.42 -16.66
CA LYS A 216 -1.14 -3.08 -17.29
C LYS A 216 0.08 -2.24 -16.91
N SER A 217 0.89 -2.65 -15.93
CA SER A 217 2.09 -1.93 -15.50
C SER A 217 3.27 -2.89 -15.29
N THR A 218 4.25 -2.82 -16.19
CA THR A 218 5.52 -3.56 -16.07
C THR A 218 6.29 -3.16 -14.81
N GLU A 219 6.25 -1.88 -14.44
CA GLU A 219 6.79 -1.34 -13.20
C GLU A 219 6.16 -2.00 -11.96
N PHE A 220 4.84 -2.09 -11.92
CA PHE A 220 4.13 -2.78 -10.84
C PHE A 220 4.52 -4.26 -10.77
N ALA A 221 4.48 -4.99 -11.89
CA ALA A 221 4.81 -6.41 -11.94
C ALA A 221 6.26 -6.69 -11.43
N ALA A 222 7.21 -5.84 -11.81
CA ALA A 222 8.59 -5.94 -11.36
C ALA A 222 8.73 -5.70 -9.84
N LEU A 223 8.02 -4.72 -9.28
CA LEU A 223 8.06 -4.43 -7.85
C LEU A 223 7.30 -5.47 -7.01
N TRP A 224 6.17 -5.95 -7.52
CA TRP A 224 5.35 -6.97 -6.88
C TRP A 224 6.12 -8.29 -6.73
N SER A 225 6.77 -8.75 -7.81
CA SER A 225 7.61 -9.97 -7.78
C SER A 225 8.76 -9.87 -6.78
N ARG A 226 9.27 -8.66 -6.54
CA ARG A 226 10.34 -8.38 -5.59
C ARG A 226 9.86 -8.43 -4.13
N HIS A 227 8.56 -8.44 -3.83
CA HIS A 227 8.04 -8.46 -2.46
C HIS A 227 8.54 -7.28 -1.60
N VAL A 228 8.62 -6.07 -2.16
CA VAL A 228 9.01 -4.86 -1.40
C VAL A 228 8.04 -4.66 -0.21
N VAL A 229 8.58 -4.25 0.93
CA VAL A 229 7.82 -3.80 2.12
C VAL A 229 8.48 -2.53 2.61
N SER A 230 7.67 -1.53 2.88
CA SER A 230 8.05 -0.27 3.51
C SER A 230 6.87 0.24 4.33
N ASN A 231 7.14 1.10 5.30
CA ASN A 231 6.10 1.77 6.04
C ASN A 231 5.30 2.69 5.09
N CYS A 232 3.98 2.57 5.14
CA CYS A 232 3.05 3.35 4.32
C CYS A 232 2.10 4.22 5.16
N THR A 233 2.37 4.36 6.47
CA THR A 233 1.46 5.10 7.37
C THR A 233 1.74 6.59 7.42
N PHE A 234 3.00 7.03 7.31
CA PHE A 234 3.36 8.44 7.34
C PHE A 234 4.65 8.73 6.57
N GLY A 235 4.94 10.01 6.40
CA GLY A 235 6.22 10.53 5.90
C GLY A 235 6.01 11.68 4.93
N THR A 236 7.02 11.99 4.11
CA THR A 236 6.94 13.13 3.19
C THR A 236 6.73 12.67 1.74
N LYS A 237 5.92 13.43 0.99
CA LYS A 237 5.72 13.34 -0.45
C LYS A 237 6.09 14.64 -1.14
N ARG A 238 6.66 14.52 -2.34
CA ARG A 238 6.89 15.64 -3.26
C ARG A 238 5.92 15.55 -4.42
N PHE A 239 5.37 16.70 -4.79
CA PHE A 239 4.44 16.85 -5.90
C PHE A 239 4.97 17.89 -6.89
N HIS A 240 4.62 17.71 -8.16
CA HIS A 240 4.70 18.72 -9.20
C HIS A 240 3.27 19.03 -9.67
N HIS A 241 2.61 19.96 -8.97
CA HIS A 241 1.21 20.27 -9.21
C HIS A 241 1.06 21.26 -10.37
N PRO A 242 0.16 21.02 -11.35
CA PRO A 242 0.07 21.84 -12.56
C PRO A 242 -0.29 23.31 -12.29
N LEU A 243 -1.04 23.59 -11.22
CA LEU A 243 -1.48 24.95 -10.88
C LEU A 243 -0.55 25.71 -9.93
N VAL A 244 0.17 25.00 -9.05
CA VAL A 244 0.93 25.64 -7.95
C VAL A 244 2.39 25.19 -7.87
N GLY A 245 2.85 24.40 -8.85
CA GLY A 245 4.22 23.96 -8.96
C GLY A 245 4.61 22.93 -7.89
N GLY A 246 5.86 23.04 -7.42
CA GLY A 246 6.44 22.10 -6.47
C GLY A 246 5.81 22.20 -5.08
N LEU A 247 5.41 21.05 -4.52
CA LEU A 247 4.97 20.93 -3.13
C LEU A 247 5.78 19.85 -2.43
N GLU A 248 6.19 20.11 -1.19
CA GLU A 248 6.67 19.10 -0.25
C GLU A 248 5.69 19.06 0.93
N LEU A 249 5.00 17.93 1.09
CA LEU A 249 3.96 17.74 2.09
C LEU A 249 4.24 16.48 2.91
N ASP A 250 4.06 16.58 4.22
CA ASP A 250 3.95 15.42 5.07
C ASP A 250 2.58 14.79 4.90
N PHE A 251 2.49 13.48 5.05
CA PHE A 251 1.24 12.74 5.00
C PHE A 251 1.08 11.85 6.22
N GLU A 252 -0.18 11.68 6.62
CA GLU A 252 -0.60 10.80 7.70
C GLU A 252 -1.78 9.96 7.23
N MET A 253 -1.68 8.63 7.42
CA MET A 253 -2.75 7.68 7.13
C MET A 253 -3.42 7.23 8.43
N LEU A 254 -4.59 7.79 8.70
CA LEU A 254 -5.37 7.54 9.90
C LEU A 254 -6.39 6.42 9.65
N GLN A 255 -6.20 5.26 10.26
CA GLN A 255 -7.11 4.11 10.13
C GLN A 255 -8.36 4.28 11.01
N THR A 256 -9.53 3.85 10.54
CA THR A 256 -10.74 3.85 11.37
C THR A 256 -10.76 2.62 12.30
N PRO A 257 -11.09 2.79 13.60
CA PRO A 257 -11.04 1.68 14.57
C PRO A 257 -12.25 0.73 14.49
N ASP A 258 -13.14 0.92 13.52
CA ASP A 258 -14.42 0.22 13.40
C ASP A 258 -14.35 -1.12 12.66
N GLY A 259 -13.16 -1.52 12.22
CA GLY A 259 -12.93 -2.77 11.49
C GLY A 259 -13.43 -2.74 10.04
N SER A 260 -13.81 -1.57 9.51
CA SER A 260 -14.19 -1.42 8.09
C SER A 260 -12.99 -1.46 7.14
N GLY A 261 -11.77 -1.28 7.66
CA GLY A 261 -10.55 -1.12 6.87
C GLY A 261 -10.50 0.21 6.10
N GLN A 262 -11.39 1.15 6.40
CA GLN A 262 -11.31 2.51 5.87
C GLN A 262 -10.21 3.29 6.58
N GLY A 263 -9.66 4.28 5.88
CA GLY A 263 -8.75 5.25 6.48
C GLY A 263 -8.86 6.61 5.82
N VAL A 264 -8.26 7.61 6.47
CA VAL A 264 -8.18 8.98 5.96
C VAL A 264 -6.71 9.32 5.77
N LEU A 265 -6.35 9.67 4.53
CA LEU A 265 -5.05 10.20 4.17
C LEU A 265 -5.11 11.72 4.19
N MET A 266 -4.28 12.34 5.02
CA MET A 266 -4.16 13.79 5.15
C MET A 266 -2.77 14.26 4.72
N TYR A 267 -2.69 15.48 4.19
CA TYR A 267 -1.43 16.09 3.80
C TYR A 267 -1.23 17.44 4.48
N THR A 268 -0.07 17.66 5.09
CA THR A 268 0.25 18.92 5.80
C THR A 268 1.53 19.53 5.26
N ALA A 269 1.61 20.85 5.32
CA ALA A 269 2.84 21.60 5.07
C ALA A 269 3.36 22.16 6.40
N ALA A 270 4.67 22.35 6.51
CA ALA A 270 5.25 23.08 7.63
C ALA A 270 4.74 24.54 7.63
N GLU A 271 4.47 25.09 8.81
CA GLU A 271 4.01 26.48 8.98
C GLU A 271 5.03 27.47 8.38
N GLY A 272 4.55 28.46 7.64
CA GLY A 272 5.37 29.47 6.97
C GLY A 272 6.13 28.97 5.73
N SER A 273 5.96 27.70 5.34
CA SER A 273 6.68 27.13 4.19
C SER A 273 6.08 27.56 2.83
N PRO A 274 6.87 27.50 1.75
CA PRO A 274 6.34 27.68 0.39
C PRO A 274 5.20 26.69 0.06
N SER A 275 5.28 25.46 0.58
CA SER A 275 4.22 24.46 0.41
C SER A 275 2.91 24.90 1.07
N GLU A 276 2.96 25.54 2.24
CA GLU A 276 1.76 26.08 2.89
C GLU A 276 1.12 27.18 2.06
N ALA A 277 1.92 28.11 1.53
CA ALA A 277 1.45 29.16 0.64
C ALA A 277 0.82 28.58 -0.64
N ALA A 278 1.45 27.57 -1.24
CA ALA A 278 0.94 26.89 -2.42
C ALA A 278 -0.37 26.13 -2.15
N LEU A 279 -0.54 25.50 -0.98
CA LEU A 279 -1.82 24.92 -0.57
C LEU A 279 -2.92 25.97 -0.40
N ARG A 280 -2.59 27.16 0.15
CA ARG A 280 -3.54 28.28 0.25
C ARG A 280 -3.96 28.80 -1.13
N LEU A 281 -3.01 28.91 -2.07
CA LEU A 281 -3.32 29.26 -3.47
C LEU A 281 -4.24 28.22 -4.11
N LEU A 282 -3.93 26.93 -3.97
CA LEU A 282 -4.74 25.85 -4.50
C LEU A 282 -6.16 25.82 -3.90
N ALA A 283 -6.31 26.18 -2.63
CA ALA A 283 -7.61 26.29 -1.98
C ALA A 283 -8.44 27.48 -2.50
N ALA A 284 -7.77 28.57 -2.91
CA ALA A 284 -8.41 29.77 -3.43
C ALA A 284 -8.90 29.60 -4.87
N GLU A 285 -8.26 28.74 -5.66
CA GLU A 285 -8.70 28.41 -7.02
C GLU A 285 -10.13 27.86 -7.03
N ARG A 286 -11.03 28.59 -7.68
CA ARG A 286 -12.37 28.11 -8.03
C ARG A 286 -12.26 27.39 -9.36
N GLY A 287 -12.69 26.14 -9.43
CA GLY A 287 -12.83 25.45 -10.72
C GLY A 287 -13.64 26.30 -11.71
N PRO A 288 -13.43 26.17 -13.03
CA PRO A 288 -14.07 27.03 -14.02
C PRO A 288 -15.59 27.01 -13.83
N GLU A 289 -16.18 28.19 -13.64
CA GLU A 289 -17.63 28.34 -13.69
C GLU A 289 -18.11 27.91 -15.09
N PRO A 290 -19.15 27.06 -15.20
CA PRO A 290 -19.75 26.80 -16.49
C PRO A 290 -20.29 28.12 -17.03
N ARG A 291 -19.72 28.62 -18.13
CA ARG A 291 -20.32 29.72 -18.90
C ARG A 291 -21.67 29.25 -19.39
N VAL A 292 -22.72 29.67 -18.68
CA VAL A 292 -24.08 29.62 -19.20
C VAL A 292 -24.12 30.61 -20.36
N LEU A 293 -24.08 30.09 -21.59
CA LEU A 293 -24.42 30.85 -22.77
C LEU A 293 -25.93 31.11 -22.68
N GLU A 294 -26.32 32.30 -22.24
CA GLU A 294 -27.68 32.77 -22.38
C GLU A 294 -28.02 32.87 -23.88
N PRO A 295 -29.17 32.37 -24.33
CA PRO A 295 -29.57 32.52 -25.72
C PRO A 295 -29.89 33.99 -26.01
N GLU A 296 -29.22 34.58 -26.99
CA GLU A 296 -29.61 35.87 -27.54
C GLU A 296 -31.04 35.78 -28.09
N ARG A 297 -31.92 36.67 -27.58
CA ARG A 297 -33.19 37.05 -28.21
C ARG A 297 -33.04 38.48 -28.72
N PRO A 298 -33.57 38.79 -29.91
CA PRO A 298 -35.01 39.03 -30.03
C PRO A 298 -35.76 37.99 -30.87
#